data_AF-A0A1M5XS15-F1
#
_entry.id   AF-A0A1M5XS15-F1
#
_cell.length_a   1.000
_cell.length_b   1.000
_cell.length_c   1.000
_cell.angle_alpha   90.00
_cell.angle_beta   90.00
_cell.angle_gamma   90.00
#
_symmetry.space_group_name_H-M   'P 1'
#
loop_
_entity.id
_entity.type
_entity.pdbx_description
1 polymer ?
#
loop_
_entity_poly.entity_id
_entity_poly.type
_entity_poly.pdbx_seq_one_letter_code
_entity_poly.pdbx_strand_id
1 'polypeptide(L)'
;MSVSAEALYRMSDVELLAAYGEARRQFLEKKFTRDTNRARLVWIRAKMFVGSSGGVTERNMAIDVSEEIARKGQELREMTRDLDLLKVDVDIIAIVIRFRGASPPPAAHGEDTLEEEPERESH
;
A
#
# COMPACT_ATOMS: atom_id res chain seq x y z
N MET A 1 7.04 -12.43 6.72
CA MET A 1 7.94 -13.49 7.23
C MET A 1 8.80 -12.82 8.27
N SER A 2 8.81 -13.21 9.54
CA SER A 2 9.69 -12.53 10.50
C SER A 2 11.14 -13.00 10.32
N VAL A 3 11.87 -12.42 9.37
CA VAL A 3 13.31 -12.68 9.21
C VAL A 3 14.07 -11.71 10.12
N SER A 4 14.88 -12.23 11.05
CA SER A 4 15.66 -11.38 11.94
C SER A 4 16.77 -10.66 11.15
N ALA A 5 17.11 -9.44 11.56
CA ALA A 5 18.21 -8.69 10.94
C ALA A 5 19.52 -9.48 10.96
N GLU A 6 19.80 -10.21 12.04
CA GLU A 6 21.00 -11.04 12.16
C GLU A 6 21.01 -12.19 11.14
N ALA A 7 19.86 -12.82 10.86
CA ALA A 7 19.76 -13.84 9.82
C ALA A 7 20.04 -13.24 8.43
N LEU A 8 19.49 -12.06 8.12
CA LEU A 8 19.77 -11.33 6.87
C LEU A 8 21.26 -10.99 6.75
N TYR A 9 21.91 -10.59 7.84
CA TYR A 9 23.35 -10.32 7.88
C TYR A 9 24.24 -11.55 7.73
N ARG A 10 23.71 -12.77 7.78
CA ARG A 10 24.47 -14.01 7.52
C ARG A 10 24.23 -14.57 6.11
N MET A 11 23.22 -14.08 5.39
CA MET A 11 22.96 -14.47 4.01
C MET A 11 24.06 -14.01 3.07
N SER A 12 24.30 -14.74 1.99
CA SER A 12 25.10 -14.24 0.86
C SER A 12 24.37 -13.10 0.15
N ASP A 13 25.10 -12.29 -0.62
CA ASP A 13 24.49 -11.15 -1.33
C ASP A 13 23.47 -11.59 -2.38
N VAL A 14 23.68 -12.75 -3.01
CA VAL A 14 22.74 -13.34 -3.97
C VAL A 14 21.44 -13.73 -3.28
N GLU A 15 21.51 -14.39 -2.12
CA GLU A 15 20.35 -14.75 -1.31
C GLU A 15 19.61 -13.51 -0.80
N LEU A 16 20.34 -12.47 -0.41
CA LEU A 16 19.78 -11.23 0.09
C LEU A 16 18.99 -10.48 -1.01
N LEU A 17 19.54 -10.43 -2.23
CA LEU A 17 18.86 -9.85 -3.39
C LEU A 17 17.63 -10.66 -3.80
N ALA A 18 17.71 -12.00 -3.77
CA ALA A 18 16.58 -12.87 -4.04
C ALA A 18 15.46 -12.69 -3.01
N ALA A 19 15.81 -12.64 -1.72
CA ALA A 19 14.87 -12.38 -0.63
C ALA A 19 14.21 -11.00 -0.77
N TYR A 20 14.97 -9.98 -1.15
CA TYR A 20 14.43 -8.65 -1.43
C TYR A 20 13.43 -8.66 -2.59
N GLY A 21 13.78 -9.31 -3.70
CA GLY A 21 12.91 -9.42 -4.88
C GLY A 21 11.59 -10.11 -4.56
N GLU A 22 11.66 -11.21 -3.81
CA GLU A 22 10.48 -11.97 -3.38
C GLU A 22 9.59 -11.18 -2.40
N ALA A 23 10.18 -10.56 -1.39
CA ALA A 23 9.45 -9.70 -0.44
C ALA A 23 8.77 -8.52 -1.17
N ARG A 24 9.48 -7.89 -2.12
CA ARG A 24 8.93 -6.79 -2.93
C ARG A 24 7.79 -7.26 -3.83
N ARG A 25 7.90 -8.44 -4.45
CA ARG A 25 6.84 -9.04 -5.26
C ARG A 25 5.57 -9.25 -4.43
N GLN A 26 5.69 -9.91 -3.29
CA GLN A 26 4.57 -10.14 -2.37
C GLN A 26 3.94 -8.82 -1.87
N PHE A 27 4.76 -7.80 -1.61
CA PHE A 27 4.28 -6.46 -1.25
C PHE A 27 3.41 -5.86 -2.34
N LEU A 28 3.88 -5.87 -3.58
CA LEU A 28 3.16 -5.27 -4.70
C LEU A 28 1.85 -6.01 -4.99
N GLU A 29 1.85 -7.35 -4.93
CA GLU A 29 0.66 -8.17 -5.14
C GLU A 29 -0.42 -7.91 -4.06
N LYS A 30 -0.01 -7.87 -2.79
CA LYS A 30 -0.93 -7.58 -1.68
C LYS A 30 -1.38 -6.12 -1.69
N LYS A 31 -0.49 -5.18 -2.03
CA LYS A 31 -0.83 -3.77 -2.22
C LYS A 31 -1.90 -3.59 -3.29
N PHE A 32 -1.71 -4.21 -4.45
CA PHE A 32 -2.68 -4.17 -5.55
C PHE A 32 -4.03 -4.73 -5.14
N THR A 33 -4.04 -5.87 -4.43
CA THR A 33 -5.26 -6.50 -3.91
C THR A 33 -6.00 -5.57 -2.94
N ARG A 34 -5.28 -4.99 -1.97
CA ARG A 34 -5.81 -4.05 -0.98
C ARG A 34 -6.36 -2.78 -1.65
N ASP A 35 -5.65 -2.22 -2.62
CA ASP A 35 -6.07 -1.02 -3.35
C ASP A 35 -7.31 -1.29 -4.22
N THR A 36 -7.39 -2.46 -4.85
CA THR A 36 -8.58 -2.90 -5.61
C THR A 36 -9.80 -3.02 -4.69
N ASN A 37 -9.65 -3.66 -3.53
CA ASN A 37 -10.74 -3.79 -2.56
C ASN A 37 -11.16 -2.43 -1.98
N ARG A 38 -10.21 -1.52 -1.76
CA ARG A 38 -10.48 -0.15 -1.33
C ARG A 38 -11.34 0.60 -2.35
N ALA A 39 -10.93 0.56 -3.62
CA ALA A 39 -11.68 1.19 -4.71
C ALA A 39 -13.08 0.62 -4.86
N ARG A 40 -13.24 -0.72 -4.78
CA ARG A 40 -14.55 -1.38 -4.78
C ARG A 40 -15.44 -0.92 -3.63
N LEU A 41 -14.89 -0.77 -2.43
CA LEU A 41 -15.66 -0.31 -1.27
C LEU A 41 -16.11 1.14 -1.45
N VAL A 42 -15.24 2.01 -1.99
CA VAL A 42 -15.60 3.39 -2.33
C VAL A 42 -16.72 3.42 -3.38
N TRP A 43 -16.63 2.58 -4.42
CA TRP A 43 -17.66 2.47 -5.45
C TRP A 43 -19.01 2.01 -4.87
N ILE A 44 -19.01 1.01 -3.99
CA ILE A 44 -20.24 0.54 -3.33
C ILE A 44 -20.87 1.66 -2.50
N ARG A 45 -20.06 2.39 -1.71
CA ARG A 45 -20.53 3.54 -0.93
C ARG A 45 -21.15 4.62 -1.82
N ALA A 46 -20.48 4.97 -2.92
CA ALA A 46 -21.00 5.96 -3.87
C ALA A 46 -22.34 5.52 -4.49
N LYS A 47 -22.47 4.25 -4.89
CA LYS A 47 -23.74 3.72 -5.42
C LYS A 47 -24.88 3.80 -4.40
N MET A 48 -24.63 3.44 -3.13
CA MET A 48 -25.63 3.54 -2.07
C MET A 48 -26.01 5.00 -1.76
N PHE A 49 -25.04 5.92 -1.80
CA PHE A 49 -25.30 7.35 -1.65
C PHE A 49 -26.22 7.90 -2.76
N VAL A 50 -25.93 7.57 -4.02
CA VAL A 50 -26.76 8.04 -5.15
C VAL A 50 -28.16 7.42 -5.12
N GLY A 51 -28.27 6.15 -4.69
CA GLY A 51 -29.55 5.43 -4.65
C GLY A 51 -30.45 5.74 -3.45
N SER A 52 -29.98 6.50 -2.45
CA SER A 52 -30.76 6.81 -1.25
C SER A 52 -31.44 8.18 -1.33
N SER A 53 -32.74 8.22 -1.00
CA SER A 53 -33.51 9.47 -0.83
C SER A 53 -33.32 10.01 0.59
N GLY A 54 -32.86 11.27 0.73
CA GLY A 54 -32.51 11.91 2.01
C GLY A 54 -31.47 13.02 1.84
N GLY A 55 -31.11 13.76 2.88
CA GLY A 55 -29.99 14.73 2.87
C GLY A 55 -28.61 14.06 2.97
N VAL A 56 -27.52 14.80 2.71
CA VAL A 56 -26.13 14.25 2.72
C VAL A 56 -25.79 13.53 4.03
N THR A 57 -26.20 14.11 5.17
CA THR A 57 -25.97 13.56 6.51
C THR A 57 -26.72 12.24 6.73
N GLU A 58 -27.99 12.17 6.32
CA GLU A 58 -28.85 10.99 6.46
C GLU A 58 -28.36 9.85 5.56
N ARG A 59 -27.92 10.17 4.34
CA ARG A 59 -27.33 9.20 3.42
C ARG A 59 -25.99 8.65 3.92
N ASN A 60 -25.11 9.50 4.46
CA ASN A 60 -23.82 9.05 5.01
C ASN A 60 -24.03 8.10 6.20
N MET A 61 -24.97 8.42 7.09
CA MET A 61 -25.30 7.58 8.24
C MET A 61 -25.88 6.22 7.82
N ALA A 62 -26.69 6.16 6.77
CA ALA A 62 -27.21 4.91 6.22
C ALA A 62 -26.13 4.02 5.58
N ILE A 63 -25.09 4.63 5.00
CA ILE A 63 -23.96 3.94 4.37
C ILE A 63 -23.03 3.31 5.41
N ASP A 64 -22.78 4.01 6.53
CA ASP A 64 -21.85 3.56 7.56
C ASP A 64 -22.44 2.49 8.50
N VAL A 65 -23.77 2.42 8.62
CA VAL A 65 -24.48 1.41 9.45
C VAL A 65 -24.77 0.11 8.67
N SER A 66 -24.47 0.05 7.37
CA SER A 66 -24.60 -1.19 6.58
C SER A 66 -23.52 -2.21 6.97
N GLU A 67 -23.92 -3.31 7.61
CA GLU A 67 -23.02 -4.36 8.16
C GLU A 67 -22.00 -4.90 7.14
N GLU A 68 -22.37 -5.01 5.86
CA GLU A 68 -21.46 -5.50 4.81
C GLU A 68 -20.35 -4.50 4.48
N ILE A 69 -20.65 -3.20 4.49
CA ILE A 69 -19.66 -2.13 4.29
C ILE A 69 -18.73 -2.07 5.50
N ALA A 70 -19.28 -2.21 6.71
CA ALA A 70 -18.51 -2.26 7.93
C ALA A 70 -17.55 -3.46 7.94
N ARG A 71 -18.02 -4.66 7.56
CA ARG A 71 -17.19 -5.88 7.45
C ARG A 71 -16.07 -5.72 6.42
N LYS A 72 -16.39 -5.28 5.19
CA LYS A 72 -15.38 -5.02 4.15
C LYS A 72 -14.39 -3.92 4.54
N GLY A 73 -14.85 -2.93 5.30
CA GLY A 73 -14.00 -1.90 5.89
C GLY A 73 -13.03 -2.47 6.93
N GLN A 74 -13.47 -3.44 7.72
CA GLN A 74 -12.62 -4.15 8.67
C GLN A 74 -11.59 -5.03 7.96
N GLU A 75 -12.01 -5.81 6.96
CA GLU A 75 -11.10 -6.61 6.11
C GLU A 75 -10.00 -5.73 5.47
N LEU A 76 -10.35 -4.51 5.04
CA LEU A 76 -9.37 -3.54 4.52
C LEU A 76 -8.35 -3.07 5.55
N ARG A 77 -8.75 -2.92 6.82
CA ARG A 77 -7.84 -2.57 7.91
C ARG A 77 -6.86 -3.71 8.19
N GLU A 78 -7.35 -4.95 8.17
CA GLU A 78 -6.52 -6.14 8.34
C GLU A 78 -5.52 -6.30 7.18
N MET A 79 -5.98 -6.17 5.93
CA MET A 79 -5.10 -6.16 4.76
C MET A 79 -4.05 -5.05 4.82
N THR A 80 -4.41 -3.87 5.35
CA THR A 80 -3.46 -2.76 5.50
C THR A 80 -2.40 -3.09 6.55
N ARG A 81 -2.80 -3.64 7.71
CA ARG A 81 -1.87 -4.10 8.73
C ARG A 81 -0.91 -5.16 8.20
N ASP A 82 -1.41 -6.16 7.47
CA ASP A 82 -0.58 -7.21 6.88
C ASP A 82 0.42 -6.64 5.86
N LEU A 83 -0.01 -5.63 5.11
CA LEU A 83 0.83 -4.93 4.16
C LEU A 83 1.92 -4.10 4.86
N ASP A 84 1.60 -3.44 5.98
CA ASP A 84 2.56 -2.67 6.77
C ASP A 84 3.65 -3.58 7.35
N LEU A 85 3.27 -4.75 7.87
CA LEU A 85 4.23 -5.75 8.34
C LEU A 85 5.16 -6.23 7.22
N LEU A 86 4.61 -6.46 6.03
CA LEU A 86 5.40 -6.91 4.89
C LEU A 86 6.26 -5.78 4.30
N LYS A 87 5.81 -4.52 4.40
CA LYS A 87 6.62 -3.35 4.06
C LYS A 87 7.84 -3.24 4.97
N VAL A 88 7.66 -3.47 6.27
CA VAL A 88 8.77 -3.52 7.24
C VAL A 88 9.80 -4.57 6.81
N ASP A 89 9.37 -5.79 6.44
CA ASP A 89 10.28 -6.83 5.95
C ASP A 89 11.09 -6.34 4.72
N VAL A 90 10.42 -5.73 3.73
CA VAL A 90 11.07 -5.15 2.53
C VAL A 90 12.10 -4.09 2.90
N ASP A 91 11.76 -3.20 3.83
CA ASP A 91 12.62 -2.09 4.23
C ASP A 91 13.84 -2.56 5.02
N ILE A 92 13.67 -3.54 5.91
CA ILE A 92 14.78 -4.14 6.64
C ILE A 92 15.77 -4.78 5.67
N ILE A 93 15.29 -5.57 4.70
CA ILE A 93 16.18 -6.21 3.71
C ILE A 93 16.90 -5.14 2.86
N ALA A 94 16.19 -4.11 2.41
CA ALA A 94 16.79 -3.00 1.65
C ALA A 94 17.84 -2.22 2.45
N ILE A 95 17.64 -2.06 3.76
CA ILE A 95 18.60 -1.45 4.67
C ILE A 95 19.86 -2.32 4.77
N VAL A 96 19.72 -3.64 4.96
CA VAL A 96 20.87 -4.57 5.04
C VAL A 96 21.67 -4.58 3.74
N ILE A 97 21.01 -4.57 2.58
CA ILE A 97 21.68 -4.47 1.27
C ILE A 97 22.52 -3.20 1.19
N ARG A 98 21.94 -2.04 1.55
CA ARG A 98 22.65 -0.75 1.56
C ARG A 98 23.83 -0.73 2.53
N PHE A 99 23.66 -1.27 3.74
CA PHE A 99 24.73 -1.35 4.72
C PHE A 99 25.92 -2.19 4.26
N ARG A 100 25.71 -3.19 3.40
CA ARG A 100 26.76 -4.01 2.80
C ARG A 100 27.44 -3.38 1.59
N GLY A 101 27.11 -2.14 1.24
CA GLY A 101 27.72 -1.42 0.12
C GLY A 101 27.17 -1.82 -1.26
N ALA A 102 26.09 -2.60 -1.31
CA ALA A 102 25.36 -2.86 -2.54
C ALA A 102 24.25 -1.81 -2.70
N SER A 103 24.05 -1.30 -3.93
CA SER A 103 22.84 -0.54 -4.21
C SER A 103 21.68 -1.53 -4.35
N PRO A 104 20.61 -1.44 -3.55
CA PRO A 104 19.39 -2.16 -3.86
C PRO A 104 18.94 -1.73 -5.27
N PRO A 105 18.40 -2.65 -6.08
CA PRO A 105 17.84 -2.26 -7.37
C PRO A 105 16.84 -1.13 -7.13
N PRO A 106 16.87 -0.07 -7.97
CA PRO A 106 16.05 1.10 -7.73
C PRO A 106 14.61 0.63 -7.53
N ALA A 107 13.99 1.11 -6.45
CA ALA A 107 12.54 1.06 -6.36
C ALA A 107 12.06 1.71 -7.66
N ALA A 108 11.37 0.96 -8.52
CA ALA A 108 10.74 1.54 -9.69
C ALA A 108 9.89 2.70 -9.17
N HIS A 109 10.42 3.91 -9.35
CA HIS A 109 9.76 5.17 -9.03
C HIS A 109 8.51 5.17 -9.90
N GLY A 110 7.39 4.82 -9.30
CA GLY A 110 6.08 5.35 -9.71
C GLY A 110 5.88 6.71 -9.03
N GLU A 111 6.92 7.53 -9.03
CA GLU A 111 6.79 8.96 -8.80
C GLU A 111 6.52 9.54 -10.19
N ASP A 112 5.26 9.88 -10.44
CA ASP A 112 4.92 10.94 -11.38
C ASP A 112 5.58 12.22 -10.86
N THR A 113 6.84 12.41 -11.24
CA THR A 113 7.52 13.71 -11.24
C THR A 113 7.43 14.24 -12.66
N LEU A 114 6.29 14.83 -12.98
CA LEU A 114 6.04 15.73 -14.10
C LEU A 114 4.87 16.61 -13.62
N GLU A 115 4.95 17.91 -13.39
CA GLU A 115 5.91 18.95 -13.75
C GLU A 115 5.80 20.07 -12.70
N GLU A 116 6.90 20.77 -12.45
CA GLU A 116 6.94 22.03 -11.73
C GLU A 116 5.98 23.05 -12.36
N GLU A 117 5.20 23.74 -11.52
CA GLU A 117 4.61 25.04 -11.84
C GLU A 117 5.73 26.03 -12.24
N PRO A 118 5.68 26.69 -13.41
CA PRO A 118 6.37 27.95 -13.57
C PRO A 118 5.44 29.08 -13.14
N GLU A 119 5.82 29.75 -12.06
CA GLU A 119 5.26 31.04 -11.67
C GLU A 119 5.35 32.06 -12.82
N ARG A 120 4.20 32.69 -13.12
CA ARG A 120 3.96 34.07 -13.59
C ARG A 120 4.69 34.60 -14.83
N GLU A 121 3.89 35.14 -15.76
CA GLU A 121 4.12 36.52 -16.21
C GLU A 121 2.80 37.25 -16.50
N SER A 122 2.66 38.40 -15.86
CA SER A 122 1.63 39.41 -16.07
C SER A 122 1.92 40.22 -17.33
N HIS A 123 0.93 40.40 -18.20
CA HIS A 123 0.84 41.56 -19.09
C HIS A 123 -0.60 41.85 -19.50
#